data_AF-A0A8T4GFL4-F1
#
_entry.id   AF-A0A8T4GFL4-F1
#
_cell.length_a   1.000
_cell.length_b   1.000
_cell.length_c   1.000
_cell.angle_alpha   90.00
_cell.angle_beta   90.00
_cell.angle_gamma   90.00
#
_symmetry.space_group_name_H-M   'P 1'
#
loop_
_entity.id
_entity.type
_entity.pdbx_description
1 polymer ?
#
loop_
_entity_poly.entity_id
_entity_poly.type
_entity_poly.pdbx_seq_one_letter_code
_entity_poly.pdbx_strand_id
1 'polypeptide(L)' 'MAFPSSVFERLRYASCPVVTLVVGVALVVVYRRASRIDPAFGLVVVGFLVLNGGLVALAAWAANRD' A
#
# COMPACT_ATOMS: atom_id res chain seq x y z
N MET A 1 -21.44 -18.74 -6.94
CA MET A 1 -22.25 -17.52 -7.15
C MET A 1 -21.31 -16.45 -7.64
N ALA A 2 -21.40 -16.06 -8.93
CA ALA A 2 -20.58 -15.00 -9.48
C ALA A 2 -21.17 -13.66 -9.00
N PHE A 3 -20.43 -12.92 -8.18
CA PHE A 3 -20.83 -11.56 -7.83
C PHE A 3 -20.83 -10.71 -9.11
N PRO A 4 -21.83 -9.83 -9.32
CA PRO A 4 -21.80 -8.91 -10.45
C PRO A 4 -20.51 -8.10 -10.39
N SER A 5 -19.76 -8.02 -11.49
CA SER A 5 -18.49 -7.28 -11.57
C SER A 5 -18.62 -5.85 -11.04
N SER A 6 -19.77 -5.22 -11.25
CA SER A 6 -20.14 -3.89 -10.75
C SER A 6 -20.16 -3.76 -9.22
N VAL A 7 -20.49 -4.83 -8.49
CA VAL A 7 -20.47 -4.84 -7.02
C VAL A 7 -19.03 -4.91 -6.52
N PHE A 8 -18.19 -5.72 -7.15
CA PHE A 8 -16.78 -5.86 -6.79
C PHE A 8 -15.99 -4.58 -7.07
N GLU A 9 -16.26 -3.91 -8.19
CA GLU A 9 -15.66 -2.61 -8.54
C GLU A 9 -16.06 -1.51 -7.55
N ARG A 10 -17.34 -1.44 -7.18
CA ARG A 10 -17.81 -0.50 -6.15
C ARG A 10 -17.20 -0.78 -4.79
N LEU A 11 -17.06 -2.05 -4.41
CA LEU A 11 -16.43 -2.46 -3.17
C LEU A 11 -14.94 -2.09 -3.16
N ARG A 12 -14.24 -2.27 -4.29
CA ARG A 12 -12.85 -1.88 -4.49
C ARG A 12 -12.66 -0.36 -4.38
N TYR A 13 -13.56 0.42 -4.96
CA TYR A 13 -13.53 1.87 -4.83
C TYR A 13 -13.81 2.33 -3.39
N ALA A 14 -14.75 1.68 -2.70
CA ALA A 14 -15.09 2.00 -1.31
C ALA A 14 -14.01 1.57 -0.32
N SER A 15 -13.26 0.49 -0.62
CA SER A 15 -12.17 0.00 0.23
C SER A 15 -10.85 0.73 0.00
N CYS A 16 -10.65 1.34 -1.17
CA CYS A 16 -9.46 2.14 -1.49
C CYS A 16 -9.07 3.15 -0.38
N PRO A 17 -9.96 4.03 0.14
CA PRO A 17 -9.61 4.95 1.21
C PRO A 17 -9.21 4.26 2.52
N VAL A 18 -9.86 3.14 2.85
CA VAL A 18 -9.52 2.35 4.04
C VAL A 18 -8.14 1.73 3.90
N VAL A 19 -7.82 1.16 2.73
CA VAL A 19 -6.50 0.59 2.44
C VAL A 19 -5.44 1.68 2.50
N THR A 20 -5.66 2.84 1.89
CA THR A 20 -4.73 3.98 1.98
C THR A 20 -4.48 4.41 3.42
N LEU A 21 -5.53 4.46 4.25
CA LEU A 21 -5.42 4.82 5.65
C LEU A 21 -4.63 3.77 6.45
N VAL A 22 -4.92 2.48 6.26
CA VAL A 22 -4.20 1.39 6.92
C VAL A 22 -2.72 1.38 6.54
N VAL A 23 -2.41 1.55 5.24
CA VAL A 23 -1.03 1.64 4.76
C VAL A 23 -0.32 2.86 5.34
N GLY A 24 -1.00 4.02 5.37
CA GLY A 24 -0.46 5.24 5.98
C GLY A 24 -0.13 5.07 7.47
N VAL A 25 -1.04 4.49 8.24
CA VAL A 25 -0.81 4.20 9.67
C VAL A 25 0.35 3.23 9.86
N ALA A 26 0.42 2.16 9.05
CA ALA A 26 1.52 1.21 9.11
C ALA A 26 2.88 1.88 8.81
N LEU A 27 2.95 2.72 7.79
CA LEU A 27 4.17 3.49 7.46
C LEU A 27 4.58 4.43 8.59
N VAL A 28 3.62 5.12 9.22
CA VAL A 28 3.90 5.99 10.38
C VAL A 28 4.42 5.19 11.58
N VAL A 29 3.84 4.02 11.86
CA VAL A 29 4.32 3.14 12.93
C VAL A 29 5.74 2.64 12.64
N VAL A 30 6.00 2.19 11.41
CA VAL A 30 7.32 1.74 10.96
C VAL A 30 8.35 2.87 11.05
N TYR A 31 8.00 4.07 10.57
CA TYR A 31 8.81 5.27 10.70
C TYR A 31 9.17 5.53 12.16
N ARG A 32 8.17 5.66 13.04
CA ARG A 32 8.41 5.94 14.46
C ARG A 32 9.26 4.87 15.13
N ARG A 33 9.11 3.60 14.75
CA ARG A 33 9.90 2.49 15.30
C ARG A 33 11.34 2.52 14.81
N ALA A 34 11.57 2.77 13.53
CA ALA A 34 12.90 2.85 12.93
C ALA A 34 13.66 4.12 13.34
N SER A 35 12.97 5.25 13.45
CA SER A 35 13.53 6.52 13.93
C SER A 35 13.94 6.52 15.40
N ARG A 36 13.57 5.49 16.18
CA ARG A 36 14.15 5.30 17.53
C ARG A 36 15.63 4.93 17.50
N ILE A 37 16.11 4.35 16.41
CA ILE A 37 17.52 3.97 16.24
C ILE A 37 18.26 5.16 15.63
N ASP A 38 17.79 5.63 14.48
CA ASP A 38 18.33 6.78 13.76
C ASP A 38 17.23 7.43 12.89
N PRO A 39 17.06 8.77 12.90
CA PRO A 39 16.00 9.43 12.14
C PRO A 39 16.08 9.21 10.63
N ALA A 40 17.29 9.15 10.06
CA ALA A 40 17.49 8.92 8.64
C ALA A 40 17.22 7.46 8.27
N PHE A 41 17.53 6.51 9.16
CA PHE A 41 17.17 5.10 8.98
C PHE A 41 15.65 4.91 8.82
N GLY A 42 14.84 5.63 9.59
CA GLY A 42 13.38 5.60 9.43
C GLY A 42 12.90 6.07 8.06
N LEU A 43 13.52 7.11 7.50
CA LEU A 43 13.21 7.58 6.13
C LEU A 43 13.62 6.56 5.07
N VAL A 44 14.78 5.92 5.22
CA VAL A 44 15.27 4.90 4.28
C VAL A 44 14.32 3.70 4.25
N VAL A 45 13.89 3.21 5.43
CA VAL A 45 12.97 2.06 5.52
C VAL A 45 11.62 2.39 4.89
N VAL A 46 11.05 3.56 5.19
CA VAL A 46 9.77 4.00 4.60
C VAL A 46 9.90 4.15 3.09
N GLY A 47 10.95 4.83 2.61
CA GLY A 47 11.20 5.01 1.18
C GLY A 47 11.34 3.67 0.46
N PHE A 48 12.10 2.74 1.03
CA PHE A 48 12.24 1.39 0.50
C PHE A 48 10.89 0.66 0.43
N LEU A 49 10.08 0.72 1.48
CA LEU A 49 8.77 0.05 1.52
C LEU A 49 7.82 0.62 0.46
N VAL A 50 7.77 1.95 0.32
CA VAL A 50 6.92 2.63 -0.67
C VAL A 50 7.36 2.28 -2.08
N LEU A 51 8.68 2.30 -2.36
CA LEU A 51 9.21 1.99 -3.68
C LEU A 51 8.91 0.55 -4.09
N ASN A 52 9.16 -0.41 -3.18
CA ASN A 52 8.90 -1.82 -3.44
C ASN A 52 7.40 -2.11 -3.54
N GLY A 53 6.59 -1.57 -2.64
CA GLY A 53 5.14 -1.69 -2.72
C GLY A 53 4.57 -1.10 -4.01
N GLY A 54 5.11 0.03 -4.46
CA GLY A 54 4.79 0.65 -5.73
C GLY A 54 5.16 -0.23 -6.92
N LEU A 55 6.35 -0.82 -6.94
CA LEU A 55 6.77 -1.76 -7.99
C LEU A 55 5.89 -3.00 -8.05
N VAL A 56 5.53 -3.57 -6.89
CA VAL A 56 4.60 -4.71 -6.82
C VAL A 56 3.22 -4.33 -7.35
N ALA A 57 2.70 -3.15 -6.99
CA ALA A 57 1.43 -2.66 -7.51
C ALA A 57 1.49 -2.43 -9.03
N LEU A 58 2.61 -1.89 -9.54
CA LEU A 58 2.84 -1.69 -10.96
C LEU A 58 2.90 -3.02 -11.73
N ALA A 59 3.60 -4.01 -11.17
CA ALA A 59 3.70 -5.35 -11.74
C ALA A 59 2.35 -6.08 -11.74
N ALA A 60 1.57 -5.98 -10.65
CA ALA A 60 0.23 -6.55 -10.57
C ALA A 60 -0.73 -5.89 -11.57
N TRP A 61 -0.62 -4.58 -11.78
CA TRP A 61 -1.41 -3.88 -12.78
C TRP A 61 -1.00 -4.28 -14.21
N ALA A 62 0.31 -4.42 -14.48
CA ALA A 62 0.80 -4.86 -15.79
C ALA A 62 0.34 -6.29 -16.10
N ALA A 63 0.44 -7.21 -15.13
CA ALA A 63 0.00 -8.60 -15.28
C ALA A 63 -1.52 -8.75 -15.47
N ASN A 64 -2.32 -7.74 -15.14
CA ASN A 64 -3.78 -7.75 -15.31
C ASN A 64 -4.20 -7.10 -16.66
N ARG A 65 -3.24 -6.75 -17.52
CA ARG A 65 -3.48 -6.18 -18.86
C ARG A 65 -3.20 -7.15 -20.01
N ASP A 66 -2.52 -8.25 -19.73
CA ASP A 66 -2.30 -9.39 -20.64
C ASP A 66 -3.37 -10.47 -20.43
#